data_AF-A0A8T2QLY4-F1
#
_entry.id   AF-A0A8T2QLY4-F1
#
_cell.length_a   1.000
_cell.length_b   1.000
_cell.length_c   1.000
_cell.angle_alpha   90.00
_cell.angle_beta   90.00
_cell.angle_gamma   90.00
#
_symmetry.space_group_name_H-M   'P 1'
#
loop_
_entity.id
_entity.type
_entity.pdbx_description
1 polymer ?
#
loop_
_entity_poly.entity_id
_entity_poly.type
_entity_poly.pdbx_seq_one_letter_code
_entity_poly.pdbx_strand_id
1 'polypeptide(L)'
;MTSLLDVRGKRALIVPVVRDGGIDEVALSATRILLQHGCRVVLSGDSTLLHEAVLNLCPADTDNEDIKVLHVDDPDCTQFSVNAAVEEAWDAFSGLDLLLCFSTFTGPQIPFLDSTEHQIESATTMNFKKVCLFSIALGKKMAVAGTGGSFVFVTSIIGAERGLFPGFVIPGASIAAVNYITRAMALELGKYKIRVNAVARGLHESDALLSILTKEALEGEGKRIVPSGRWLNKESDLTSMILYLASDVSSFVTGTVVFVDGGQSLVRPRMRSFL
;
A
#
# COMPACT_ATOMS: atom_id res chain seq x y z
N MET A 1 5.49 -11.79 -27.78
CA MET A 1 5.70 -10.41 -27.32
C MET A 1 5.53 -10.41 -25.81
N THR A 2 6.58 -10.10 -25.06
CA THR A 2 6.46 -9.84 -23.61
C THR A 2 5.54 -8.64 -23.42
N SER A 3 4.60 -8.75 -22.48
CA SER A 3 3.74 -7.64 -22.07
C SER A 3 4.63 -6.47 -21.62
N LEU A 4 4.26 -5.23 -21.95
CA LEU A 4 4.99 -4.05 -21.49
C LEU A 4 5.06 -3.99 -19.96
N LEU A 5 4.10 -4.60 -19.26
CA LEU A 5 4.03 -4.68 -17.79
C LEU A 5 4.39 -6.08 -17.28
N ASP A 6 5.47 -6.67 -17.78
CA ASP A 6 5.89 -8.01 -17.37
C ASP A 6 6.47 -8.01 -15.95
N VAL A 7 5.84 -8.80 -15.07
CA VAL A 7 6.27 -9.06 -13.69
C VAL A 7 6.43 -10.56 -13.43
N ARG A 8 6.40 -11.39 -14.48
CA ARG A 8 6.47 -12.85 -14.36
C ARG A 8 7.77 -13.26 -13.68
N GLY A 9 7.66 -14.15 -12.71
CA GLY A 9 8.78 -14.69 -11.94
C GLY A 9 9.36 -13.75 -10.89
N LYS A 10 8.99 -12.45 -10.90
CA LYS A 10 9.35 -11.51 -9.82
C LYS A 10 8.73 -11.98 -8.51
N ARG A 11 9.38 -11.65 -7.40
CA ARG A 11 9.04 -12.09 -6.05
C ARG A 11 8.72 -10.87 -5.20
N ALA A 12 7.50 -10.76 -4.72
CA ALA A 12 6.99 -9.61 -4.00
C ALA A 12 6.78 -9.92 -2.53
N LEU A 13 7.29 -9.08 -1.64
CA LEU A 13 6.87 -9.02 -0.26
C LEU A 13 5.79 -7.94 -0.11
N ILE A 14 4.59 -8.38 0.29
CA ILE A 14 3.42 -7.52 0.46
C ILE A 14 3.11 -7.39 1.95
N VAL A 15 3.08 -6.15 2.41
CA VAL A 15 2.85 -5.77 3.81
C VAL A 15 1.53 -4.99 3.90
N PRO A 16 0.39 -5.68 4.03
CA PRO A 16 -0.93 -5.05 4.11
C PRO A 16 -1.13 -4.25 5.41
N VAL A 17 -2.27 -3.58 5.50
CA VAL A 17 -2.83 -3.06 6.75
C VAL A 17 -3.96 -4.00 7.19
N VAL A 18 -4.01 -4.29 8.50
CA VAL A 18 -5.16 -4.96 9.11
C VAL A 18 -6.21 -3.91 9.45
N ARG A 19 -7.46 -4.16 9.05
CA ARG A 19 -8.60 -3.30 9.31
C ARG A 19 -9.81 -4.16 9.72
N ASP A 20 -10.46 -3.78 10.81
CA ASP A 20 -11.73 -4.37 11.26
C ASP A 20 -11.69 -5.92 11.37
N GLY A 21 -10.53 -6.48 11.72
CA GLY A 21 -10.32 -7.93 11.79
C GLY A 21 -10.14 -8.61 10.43
N GLY A 22 -9.80 -7.87 9.38
CA GLY A 22 -9.48 -8.41 8.05
C GLY A 22 -8.34 -7.66 7.37
N ILE A 23 -7.93 -8.14 6.20
CA ILE A 23 -6.86 -7.54 5.38
C ILE A 23 -7.45 -6.47 4.49
N ASP A 24 -6.75 -5.34 4.34
CA ASP A 24 -7.21 -4.26 3.47
C ASP A 24 -7.43 -4.74 2.02
N GLU A 25 -8.59 -4.40 1.45
CA GLU A 25 -9.02 -4.93 0.15
C GLU A 25 -8.17 -4.44 -1.03
N VAL A 26 -7.44 -3.33 -0.84
CA VAL A 26 -6.53 -2.80 -1.86
C VAL A 26 -5.29 -3.69 -1.96
N ALA A 27 -4.74 -4.13 -0.83
CA ALA A 27 -3.67 -5.11 -0.79
C ALA A 27 -4.10 -6.44 -1.39
N LEU A 28 -5.32 -6.91 -1.11
CA LEU A 28 -5.85 -8.13 -1.73
C LEU A 28 -5.98 -8.00 -3.26
N SER A 29 -6.45 -6.84 -3.74
CA SER A 29 -6.54 -6.56 -5.18
C SER A 29 -5.17 -6.51 -5.84
N ALA A 30 -4.18 -5.90 -5.18
CA ALA A 30 -2.80 -5.85 -5.64
C ALA A 30 -2.15 -7.24 -5.66
N THR A 31 -2.37 -8.06 -4.64
CA THR A 31 -1.93 -9.45 -4.59
C THR A 31 -2.51 -10.25 -5.74
N ARG A 32 -3.83 -10.16 -5.96
CA ARG A 32 -4.52 -10.86 -7.04
C ARG A 32 -3.92 -10.53 -8.40
N ILE A 33 -3.74 -9.24 -8.71
CA ILE A 33 -3.24 -8.85 -10.03
C ILE A 33 -1.78 -9.29 -10.25
N LEU A 34 -0.94 -9.24 -9.21
CA LEU A 34 0.45 -9.67 -9.27
C LEU A 34 0.52 -11.17 -9.58
N LEU A 35 -0.28 -11.98 -8.89
CA LEU A 35 -0.38 -13.42 -9.12
C LEU A 35 -0.89 -13.74 -10.53
N GLN A 36 -1.93 -13.05 -10.99
CA GLN A 36 -2.45 -13.20 -12.36
C GLN A 36 -1.40 -12.89 -13.44
N HIS A 37 -0.39 -12.07 -13.12
CA HIS A 37 0.72 -11.75 -14.02
C HIS A 37 1.97 -12.62 -13.77
N GLY A 38 1.86 -13.68 -12.96
CA GLY A 38 2.91 -14.65 -12.69
C GLY A 38 3.97 -14.18 -11.71
N CYS A 39 3.66 -13.18 -10.88
CA CYS A 39 4.51 -12.78 -9.76
C CYS A 39 4.28 -13.74 -8.59
N ARG A 40 5.35 -14.10 -7.89
CA ARG A 40 5.31 -14.88 -6.64
C ARG A 40 5.20 -13.92 -5.47
N VAL A 41 4.30 -14.19 -4.54
CA VAL A 41 3.93 -13.27 -3.47
C VAL A 41 4.16 -13.89 -2.09
N VAL A 42 4.79 -13.12 -1.21
CA VAL A 42 4.82 -13.36 0.23
C VAL A 42 3.95 -12.30 0.90
N LEU A 43 2.95 -12.71 1.68
CA LEU A 43 2.15 -11.81 2.52
C LEU A 43 2.66 -11.85 3.96
N SER A 44 2.81 -10.69 4.60
CA SER A 44 3.27 -10.59 5.99
C SER A 44 2.19 -9.95 6.87
N GLY A 45 1.82 -10.61 7.98
CA GLY A 45 0.83 -10.10 8.93
C GLY A 45 0.20 -11.21 9.77
N ASP A 46 -0.99 -10.95 10.33
CA ASP A 46 -1.74 -11.98 11.06
C ASP A 46 -2.08 -13.15 10.13
N SER A 47 -1.53 -14.33 10.43
CA SER A 47 -1.70 -15.50 9.56
C SER A 47 -3.12 -16.01 9.51
N THR A 48 -3.93 -15.86 10.55
CA THR A 48 -5.32 -16.31 10.54
C THR A 48 -6.10 -15.52 9.49
N LEU A 49 -5.96 -14.20 9.54
CA LEU A 49 -6.60 -13.28 8.60
C LEU A 49 -6.07 -13.45 7.18
N LEU A 50 -4.75 -13.64 7.04
CA LEU A 50 -4.12 -13.83 5.74
C LEU A 50 -4.49 -15.16 5.10
N HIS A 51 -4.59 -16.26 5.85
CA HIS A 51 -5.00 -17.55 5.30
C HIS A 51 -6.43 -17.49 4.75
N GLU A 52 -7.37 -16.91 5.50
CA GLU A 52 -8.73 -16.72 5.02
C GLU A 52 -8.78 -15.84 3.76
N ALA A 53 -8.01 -14.75 3.76
CA ALA A 53 -7.93 -13.87 2.61
C ALA A 53 -7.32 -14.56 1.37
N VAL A 54 -6.28 -15.39 1.55
CA VAL A 54 -5.64 -16.16 0.47
C VAL A 54 -6.58 -17.22 -0.11
N LEU A 55 -7.35 -17.93 0.74
CA LEU A 55 -8.36 -18.88 0.29
C LEU A 55 -9.41 -18.20 -0.61
N ASN A 56 -9.82 -16.99 -0.28
CA ASN A 56 -10.76 -16.20 -1.09
C ASN A 56 -10.12 -15.65 -2.38
N LEU A 57 -8.81 -15.40 -2.39
CA LEU A 57 -8.08 -14.90 -3.55
C LEU A 57 -7.87 -15.98 -4.61
N CYS A 58 -7.56 -17.21 -4.19
CA CYS A 58 -7.27 -18.35 -5.05
C CYS A 58 -8.03 -19.61 -4.61
N PRO A 59 -9.37 -19.66 -4.80
CA PRO A 59 -10.19 -20.78 -4.30
C PRO A 59 -9.85 -22.14 -4.92
N ALA A 60 -9.15 -22.16 -6.06
CA ALA A 60 -8.82 -23.37 -6.81
C ALA A 60 -7.41 -23.92 -6.56
N ASP A 61 -6.51 -23.19 -5.87
CA ASP A 61 -5.10 -23.56 -5.69
C ASP A 61 -4.65 -23.30 -4.24
N THR A 62 -5.08 -24.15 -3.30
CA THR A 62 -4.63 -24.09 -1.90
C THR A 62 -3.15 -24.48 -1.71
N ASP A 63 -2.54 -25.11 -2.71
CA ASP A 63 -1.12 -25.48 -2.77
C ASP A 63 -0.33 -24.62 -3.80
N ASN A 64 -0.77 -23.37 -4.04
CA ASN A 64 -0.07 -22.49 -4.98
C ASN A 64 1.35 -22.16 -4.47
N GLU A 65 2.38 -22.76 -5.05
CA GLU A 65 3.80 -22.48 -4.73
C GLU A 65 4.17 -21.00 -4.96
N ASP A 66 3.37 -20.26 -5.74
CA ASP A 66 3.57 -18.84 -5.99
C ASP A 66 3.04 -17.93 -4.85
N ILE A 67 2.37 -18.46 -3.82
CA ILE A 67 1.92 -17.69 -2.66
C ILE A 67 2.46 -18.29 -1.37
N LYS A 68 3.08 -17.46 -0.53
CA LYS A 68 3.39 -17.81 0.86
C LYS A 68 2.79 -16.79 1.82
N VAL A 69 2.27 -17.28 2.94
CA VAL A 69 1.78 -16.46 4.04
C VAL A 69 2.77 -16.58 5.19
N LEU A 70 3.28 -15.44 5.65
CA LEU A 70 4.15 -15.34 6.82
C LEU A 70 3.38 -14.73 7.97
N HIS A 71 3.36 -15.46 9.07
CA HIS A 71 2.80 -15.00 10.31
C HIS A 71 3.74 -13.98 10.98
N VAL A 72 3.22 -12.78 11.24
CA VAL A 72 3.89 -11.76 12.06
C VAL A 72 2.90 -11.28 13.11
N ASP A 73 2.92 -11.93 14.28
CA ASP A 73 2.19 -11.49 15.47
C ASP A 73 3.08 -10.55 16.29
N ASP A 74 3.11 -9.30 15.85
CA ASP A 74 3.80 -8.21 16.55
C ASP A 74 3.02 -6.90 16.38
N PRO A 75 2.07 -6.60 17.28
CA PRO A 75 1.28 -5.38 17.21
C PRO A 75 2.14 -4.10 17.34
N ASP A 76 3.31 -4.21 17.96
CA ASP A 76 4.24 -3.09 18.14
C ASP A 76 5.17 -2.91 16.94
N CYS A 77 5.21 -3.86 16.00
CA CYS A 77 6.09 -3.85 14.84
C CYS A 77 7.55 -3.58 15.25
N THR A 78 8.17 -4.50 15.98
CA THR A 78 9.55 -4.38 16.44
C THR A 78 10.54 -4.72 15.31
N GLN A 79 11.77 -4.19 15.41
CA GLN A 79 12.83 -4.47 14.45
C GLN A 79 13.17 -5.98 14.40
N PHE A 80 13.08 -6.69 15.53
CA PHE A 80 13.37 -8.12 15.61
C PHE A 80 12.37 -8.93 14.77
N SER A 81 11.07 -8.74 15.01
CA SER A 81 10.02 -9.47 14.29
C SER A 81 10.03 -9.17 12.80
N VAL A 82 10.25 -7.90 12.42
CA VAL A 82 10.35 -7.51 11.01
C VAL A 82 11.59 -8.13 10.34
N ASN A 83 12.73 -8.17 11.02
CA ASN A 83 13.93 -8.82 10.47
C ASN A 83 13.70 -10.32 10.25
N ALA A 84 13.08 -11.01 11.22
CA ALA A 84 12.76 -12.42 11.11
C ALA A 84 11.79 -12.69 9.95
N ALA A 85 10.73 -11.90 9.83
CA ALA A 85 9.75 -12.01 8.75
C ALA A 85 10.38 -11.78 7.36
N VAL A 86 11.28 -10.80 7.24
CA VAL A 86 12.00 -10.53 5.98
C VAL A 86 13.04 -11.61 5.67
N GLU A 87 13.66 -12.22 6.69
CA GLU A 87 14.52 -13.40 6.50
C GLU A 87 13.74 -14.56 5.89
N GLU A 88 12.63 -14.91 6.52
CA GLU A 88 11.77 -16.00 6.05
C GLU A 88 11.18 -15.73 4.66
N ALA A 89 10.78 -14.49 4.38
CA ALA A 89 10.30 -14.06 3.06
C ALA A 89 11.38 -14.15 1.98
N TRP A 90 12.62 -13.82 2.35
CA TRP A 90 13.75 -13.92 1.45
C TRP A 90 14.06 -15.38 1.11
N ASP A 91 14.10 -16.24 2.13
CA ASP A 91 14.41 -17.66 1.97
C ASP A 91 13.32 -18.40 1.20
N ALA A 92 12.06 -18.00 1.39
CA ALA A 92 10.89 -18.55 0.70
C ALA A 92 11.06 -18.64 -0.83
N PHE A 93 11.69 -17.65 -1.45
CA PHE A 93 11.91 -17.56 -2.90
C PHE A 93 13.37 -17.27 -3.30
N SER A 94 14.31 -17.46 -2.35
CA SER A 94 15.75 -17.19 -2.53
C SER A 94 16.02 -15.77 -3.07
N GLY A 95 15.32 -14.78 -2.52
CA GLY A 95 15.38 -13.38 -2.91
C GLY A 95 14.01 -12.76 -3.16
N LEU A 96 14.00 -11.44 -3.20
CA LEU A 96 12.81 -10.62 -3.42
C LEU A 96 13.15 -9.47 -4.38
N ASP A 97 12.19 -9.07 -5.19
CA ASP A 97 12.34 -8.04 -6.24
C ASP A 97 11.44 -6.82 -5.98
N LEU A 98 10.35 -7.00 -5.23
CA LEU A 98 9.35 -5.97 -4.92
C LEU A 98 9.04 -5.93 -3.42
N LEU A 99 9.02 -4.73 -2.84
CA LEU A 99 8.37 -4.44 -1.57
C LEU A 99 7.11 -3.62 -1.82
N LEU A 100 5.96 -4.10 -1.35
CA LEU A 100 4.70 -3.38 -1.44
C LEU A 100 4.13 -3.15 -0.03
N CYS A 101 4.21 -1.92 0.45
CA CYS A 101 3.69 -1.57 1.78
C CYS A 101 2.43 -0.71 1.65
N PHE A 102 1.40 -1.04 2.43
CA PHE A 102 0.16 -0.29 2.46
C PHE A 102 0.09 0.62 3.68
N SER A 103 -0.38 1.85 3.45
CA SER A 103 -0.69 2.83 4.47
C SER A 103 -2.09 3.40 4.22
N THR A 104 -2.92 3.39 5.25
CA THR A 104 -4.30 3.86 5.15
C THR A 104 -4.76 4.44 6.48
N PHE A 105 -5.99 4.93 6.49
CA PHE A 105 -6.70 5.30 7.70
C PHE A 105 -7.68 4.19 8.10
N THR A 106 -7.73 3.88 9.38
CA THR A 106 -8.70 2.96 10.00
C THR A 106 -9.35 3.67 11.19
N GLY A 107 -10.60 3.32 11.51
CA GLY A 107 -11.33 3.89 12.64
C GLY A 107 -12.11 5.19 12.34
N PRO A 108 -12.54 5.92 13.39
CA PRO A 108 -13.38 7.10 13.26
C PRO A 108 -12.57 8.38 13.04
N GLN A 109 -13.17 9.38 12.39
CA GLN A 109 -12.62 10.73 12.30
C GLN A 109 -12.57 11.35 13.71
N ILE A 110 -11.40 11.86 14.11
CA ILE A 110 -11.18 12.41 15.46
C ILE A 110 -10.68 13.85 15.37
N PRO A 111 -11.36 14.84 15.99
CA PRO A 111 -10.83 16.19 16.10
C PRO A 111 -9.44 16.20 16.73
N PHE A 112 -8.55 17.07 16.24
CA PHE A 112 -7.15 17.04 16.66
C PHE A 112 -6.96 17.20 18.18
N LEU A 113 -7.76 18.07 18.81
CA LEU A 113 -7.68 18.30 20.26
C LEU A 113 -8.17 17.11 21.10
N ASP A 114 -8.90 16.17 20.49
CA ASP A 114 -9.40 14.97 21.14
C ASP A 114 -8.52 13.74 20.86
N SER A 115 -7.42 13.93 20.10
CA SER A 115 -6.52 12.83 19.76
C SER A 115 -5.73 12.35 20.98
N THR A 116 -5.64 11.04 21.16
CA THR A 116 -4.92 10.41 22.27
C THR A 116 -3.53 9.95 21.85
N GLU A 117 -2.63 9.77 22.82
CA GLU A 117 -1.31 9.18 22.61
C GLU A 117 -1.40 7.83 21.88
N HIS A 118 -2.29 6.95 22.34
CA HIS A 118 -2.55 5.67 21.70
C HIS A 118 -2.92 5.79 20.21
N GLN A 119 -3.72 6.79 19.82
CA GLN A 119 -4.09 7.01 18.41
C GLN A 119 -2.89 7.50 17.58
N ILE A 120 -2.03 8.33 18.19
CA ILE A 120 -0.78 8.80 17.57
C ILE A 120 0.18 7.63 17.35
N GLU A 121 0.38 6.82 18.38
CA GLU A 121 1.25 5.64 18.33
C GLU A 121 0.72 4.61 17.32
N SER A 122 -0.57 4.28 17.38
CA SER A 122 -1.20 3.33 16.47
C SER A 122 -1.05 3.76 15.00
N ALA A 123 -1.37 5.02 14.68
CA ALA A 123 -1.21 5.52 13.32
C ALA A 123 0.25 5.56 12.86
N THR A 124 1.18 5.88 13.76
CA THR A 124 2.61 5.91 13.48
C THR A 124 3.15 4.50 13.25
N THR A 125 2.80 3.54 14.10
CA THR A 125 3.22 2.15 14.00
C THR A 125 2.70 1.52 12.71
N MET A 126 1.39 1.68 12.44
CA MET A 126 0.70 1.08 11.30
C MET A 126 1.22 1.60 9.95
N ASN A 127 1.40 2.91 9.82
CA ASN A 127 1.71 3.54 8.53
C ASN A 127 3.20 3.83 8.35
N PHE A 128 3.87 4.37 9.36
CA PHE A 128 5.24 4.90 9.20
C PHE A 128 6.32 3.90 9.66
N LYS A 129 6.26 3.45 10.92
CA LYS A 129 7.26 2.55 11.51
C LYS A 129 7.39 1.27 10.69
N LYS A 130 6.26 0.64 10.35
CA LYS A 130 6.20 -0.55 9.50
C LYS A 130 6.94 -0.37 8.17
N VAL A 131 6.62 0.71 7.43
CA VAL A 131 7.28 0.99 6.15
C VAL A 131 8.80 1.14 6.32
N CYS A 132 9.24 1.87 7.35
CA CYS A 132 10.66 2.05 7.64
C CYS A 132 11.36 0.72 7.94
N LEU A 133 10.82 -0.08 8.85
CA LEU A 133 11.48 -1.32 9.29
C LEU A 133 11.57 -2.36 8.17
N PHE A 134 10.49 -2.56 7.40
CA PHE A 134 10.52 -3.47 6.26
C PHE A 134 11.47 -2.99 5.17
N SER A 135 11.51 -1.68 4.89
CA SER A 135 12.45 -1.09 3.93
C SER A 135 13.91 -1.26 4.38
N ILE A 136 14.20 -1.07 5.67
CA ILE A 136 15.54 -1.28 6.24
C ILE A 136 15.95 -2.74 6.11
N ALA A 137 15.09 -3.67 6.54
CA ALA A 137 15.40 -5.09 6.57
C ALA A 137 15.63 -5.64 5.14
N LEU A 138 14.70 -5.38 4.22
CA LEU A 138 14.81 -5.86 2.85
C LEU A 138 15.89 -5.12 2.06
N GLY A 139 16.01 -3.80 2.25
CA GLY A 139 17.03 -2.98 1.60
C GLY A 139 18.45 -3.44 1.95
N LYS A 140 18.70 -3.82 3.21
CA LYS A 140 19.98 -4.41 3.63
C LYS A 140 20.28 -5.72 2.89
N LYS A 141 19.30 -6.63 2.77
CA LYS A 141 19.48 -7.88 2.02
C LYS A 141 19.76 -7.64 0.54
N MET A 142 18.96 -6.79 -0.11
CA MET A 142 19.16 -6.42 -1.52
C MET A 142 20.52 -5.74 -1.75
N ALA A 143 20.98 -4.90 -0.82
CA ALA A 143 22.29 -4.24 -0.89
C ALA A 143 23.44 -5.24 -0.78
N VAL A 144 23.37 -6.22 0.13
CA VAL A 144 24.38 -7.27 0.28
C VAL A 144 24.39 -8.21 -0.93
N ALA A 145 23.21 -8.58 -1.43
CA ALA A 145 23.06 -9.48 -2.57
C ALA A 145 23.35 -8.81 -3.93
N GLY A 146 23.31 -7.48 -4.01
CA GLY A 146 23.52 -6.72 -5.24
C GLY A 146 22.40 -6.87 -6.28
N THR A 147 21.21 -7.33 -5.86
CA THR A 147 20.07 -7.63 -6.75
C THR A 147 19.31 -6.38 -7.18
N GLY A 148 19.30 -5.33 -6.36
CA GLY A 148 18.40 -4.19 -6.52
C GLY A 148 16.93 -4.59 -6.29
N GLY A 149 16.00 -3.74 -6.75
CA GLY A 149 14.57 -3.99 -6.64
C GLY A 149 13.69 -2.75 -6.79
N SER A 150 12.40 -2.90 -6.48
CA SER A 150 11.43 -1.82 -6.45
C SER A 150 10.69 -1.79 -5.11
N PHE A 151 10.68 -0.64 -4.44
CA PHE A 151 9.83 -0.38 -3.28
C PHE A 151 8.67 0.50 -3.74
N VAL A 152 7.45 0.04 -3.48
CA VAL A 152 6.22 0.73 -3.83
C VAL A 152 5.39 0.90 -2.56
N PHE A 153 5.14 2.15 -2.17
CA PHE A 153 4.32 2.45 -1.02
C PHE A 153 2.93 2.90 -1.48
N VAL A 154 1.90 2.12 -1.17
CA VAL A 154 0.52 2.51 -1.47
C VAL A 154 0.02 3.38 -0.33
N THR A 155 -0.06 4.67 -0.59
CA THR A 155 -0.50 5.72 0.35
C THR A 155 -1.89 6.22 -0.04
N SER A 156 -2.41 7.22 0.68
CA SER A 156 -3.70 7.84 0.41
C SER A 156 -3.54 9.34 0.19
N ILE A 157 -4.46 9.93 -0.59
CA ILE A 157 -4.58 11.40 -0.70
C ILE A 157 -4.77 12.07 0.67
N ILE A 158 -5.24 11.36 1.70
CA ILE A 158 -5.36 11.89 3.08
C ILE A 158 -4.00 12.37 3.63
N GLY A 159 -2.89 11.71 3.24
CA GLY A 159 -1.53 12.09 3.64
C GLY A 159 -0.77 12.86 2.56
N ALA A 160 -1.44 13.34 1.53
CA ALA A 160 -0.83 14.18 0.51
C ALA A 160 -0.95 15.66 0.88
N GLU A 161 -0.21 16.51 0.16
CA GLU A 161 -0.30 17.98 0.23
C GLU A 161 -1.67 18.53 -0.25
N ARG A 162 -2.53 17.65 -0.76
CA ARG A 162 -3.85 17.90 -1.35
C ARG A 162 -4.83 16.82 -0.88
N GLY A 163 -6.14 17.09 -0.87
CA GLY A 163 -7.11 16.15 -0.29
C GLY A 163 -7.13 16.15 1.25
N LEU A 164 -7.13 17.34 1.87
CA LEU A 164 -7.17 17.49 3.32
C LEU A 164 -8.60 17.41 3.88
N PHE A 165 -8.78 16.59 4.91
CA PHE A 165 -10.06 16.38 5.59
C PHE A 165 -9.96 16.75 7.08
N PRO A 166 -10.93 17.49 7.65
CA PRO A 166 -10.98 17.71 9.10
C PRO A 166 -10.97 16.39 9.86
N GLY A 167 -10.26 16.33 10.99
CA GLY A 167 -10.18 15.15 11.85
C GLY A 167 -9.31 13.99 11.33
N PHE A 168 -8.47 14.24 10.32
CA PHE A 168 -7.47 13.30 9.81
C PHE A 168 -6.02 13.75 10.08
N VAL A 169 -5.80 14.64 11.05
CA VAL A 169 -4.46 15.21 11.30
C VAL A 169 -3.44 14.12 11.61
N ILE A 170 -3.75 13.22 12.54
CA ILE A 170 -2.85 12.13 12.96
C ILE A 170 -2.61 11.09 11.84
N PRO A 171 -3.64 10.45 11.26
CA PRO A 171 -3.43 9.48 10.18
C PRO A 171 -2.87 10.14 8.91
N GLY A 172 -3.26 11.37 8.60
CA GLY A 172 -2.70 12.14 7.49
C GLY A 172 -1.21 12.42 7.68
N ALA A 173 -0.78 12.81 8.88
CA ALA A 173 0.64 13.04 9.18
C ALA A 173 1.47 11.76 9.05
N SER A 174 0.99 10.61 9.54
CA SER A 174 1.73 9.35 9.43
C SER A 174 1.86 8.88 7.97
N ILE A 175 0.82 9.06 7.14
CA ILE A 175 0.88 8.77 5.69
C ILE A 175 1.74 9.80 4.95
N ALA A 176 1.73 11.07 5.35
CA ALA A 176 2.58 12.12 4.79
C ALA A 176 4.07 11.84 5.04
N ALA A 177 4.41 11.26 6.20
CA ALA A 177 5.76 10.80 6.50
C ALA A 177 6.21 9.74 5.48
N VAL A 178 5.33 8.80 5.09
CA VAL A 178 5.61 7.80 4.04
C VAL A 178 5.87 8.47 2.67
N ASN A 179 5.05 9.44 2.31
CA ASN A 179 5.27 10.22 1.07
C ASN A 179 6.62 10.96 1.12
N TYR A 180 7.03 11.52 2.26
CA TYR A 180 8.33 12.15 2.45
C TYR A 180 9.49 11.17 2.29
N ILE A 181 9.49 10.07 3.04
CA ILE A 181 10.60 9.10 3.00
C ILE A 181 10.74 8.44 1.63
N THR A 182 9.68 8.35 0.82
CA THR A 182 9.77 7.86 -0.56
C THR A 182 10.87 8.57 -1.35
N ARG A 183 10.91 9.90 -1.28
CA ARG A 183 11.91 10.74 -1.97
C ARG A 183 13.29 10.60 -1.33
N ALA A 184 13.35 10.63 -0.01
CA ALA A 184 14.61 10.53 0.73
C ALA A 184 15.28 9.16 0.52
N MET A 185 14.53 8.07 0.65
CA MET A 185 15.01 6.72 0.41
C MET A 185 15.43 6.51 -1.05
N ALA A 186 14.75 7.11 -2.03
CA ALA A 186 15.18 7.03 -3.43
C ALA A 186 16.59 7.59 -3.65
N LEU A 187 16.95 8.70 -2.97
CA LEU A 187 18.29 9.29 -3.03
C LEU A 187 19.35 8.35 -2.42
N GLU A 188 19.04 7.74 -1.27
CA GLU A 188 20.01 6.91 -0.54
C GLU A 188 20.15 5.49 -1.09
N LEU A 189 19.04 4.90 -1.56
CA LEU A 189 18.98 3.51 -2.00
C LEU A 189 19.27 3.33 -3.49
N GLY A 190 19.32 4.42 -4.27
CA GLY A 190 19.62 4.37 -5.71
C GLY A 190 20.98 3.73 -6.03
N LYS A 191 21.99 3.92 -5.16
CA LYS A 191 23.31 3.26 -5.31
C LYS A 191 23.26 1.73 -5.22
N TYR A 192 22.19 1.18 -4.64
CA TYR A 192 21.93 -0.26 -4.56
C TYR A 192 20.99 -0.77 -5.66
N LYS A 193 20.69 0.07 -6.67
CA LYS A 193 19.71 -0.24 -7.74
C LYS A 193 18.29 -0.51 -7.20
N ILE A 194 17.94 0.12 -6.08
CA ILE A 194 16.59 0.06 -5.50
C ILE A 194 15.86 1.33 -5.89
N ARG A 195 14.72 1.17 -6.58
CA ARG A 195 13.79 2.27 -6.87
C ARG A 195 12.80 2.39 -5.73
N VAL A 196 12.40 3.60 -5.36
CA VAL A 196 11.42 3.83 -4.29
C VAL A 196 10.38 4.82 -4.77
N ASN A 197 9.12 4.41 -4.84
CA ASN A 197 8.00 5.23 -5.30
C ASN A 197 6.79 5.04 -4.41
N ALA A 198 5.83 5.96 -4.47
CA ALA A 198 4.55 5.85 -3.81
C ALA A 198 3.39 6.04 -4.79
N VAL A 199 2.25 5.45 -4.46
CA VAL A 199 0.97 5.63 -5.15
C VAL A 199 -0.02 6.22 -4.16
N ALA A 200 -0.30 7.52 -4.28
CA ALA A 200 -1.31 8.21 -3.48
C ALA A 200 -2.69 7.97 -4.12
N ARG A 201 -3.44 7.02 -3.57
CA ARG A 201 -4.76 6.66 -4.09
C ARG A 201 -5.87 7.59 -3.59
N GLY A 202 -6.89 7.76 -4.42
CA GLY A 202 -8.18 8.32 -4.00
C GLY A 202 -8.94 7.37 -3.07
N LEU A 203 -10.12 7.82 -2.63
CA LEU A 203 -11.01 7.01 -1.80
C LEU A 203 -11.75 5.96 -2.63
N HIS A 204 -11.94 4.77 -2.06
CA HIS A 204 -12.80 3.72 -2.58
C HIS A 204 -13.93 3.40 -1.60
N GLU A 205 -14.97 2.72 -2.09
CA GLU A 205 -16.21 2.46 -1.35
C GLU A 205 -16.02 1.88 0.06
N SER A 206 -15.04 0.98 0.25
CA SER A 206 -14.82 0.33 1.54
C SER A 206 -14.09 1.24 2.52
N ASP A 207 -13.47 2.35 2.12
CA ASP A 207 -12.76 3.25 3.05
C ASP A 207 -13.67 3.71 4.20
N ALA A 208 -13.12 3.83 5.42
CA ALA A 208 -13.90 4.12 6.62
C ALA A 208 -14.77 5.39 6.52
N LEU A 209 -14.33 6.38 5.74
CA LEU A 209 -15.08 7.61 5.48
C LEU A 209 -16.34 7.38 4.62
N LEU A 210 -16.31 6.38 3.74
CA LEU A 210 -17.34 6.12 2.74
C LEU A 210 -18.22 4.92 3.10
N SER A 211 -17.71 3.97 3.88
CA SER A 211 -18.43 2.74 4.25
C SER A 211 -19.67 2.98 5.11
N ILE A 212 -19.85 4.18 5.65
CA ILE A 212 -21.04 4.59 6.41
C ILE A 212 -22.19 5.09 5.53
N LEU A 213 -21.93 5.33 4.24
CA LEU A 213 -22.92 5.86 3.30
C LEU A 213 -23.79 4.74 2.72
N THR A 214 -25.05 5.05 2.40
CA THR A 214 -25.85 4.16 1.55
C THR A 214 -25.27 4.11 0.14
N LYS A 215 -25.60 3.08 -0.63
CA LYS A 215 -25.12 2.95 -2.01
C LYS A 215 -25.49 4.17 -2.87
N GLU A 216 -26.72 4.67 -2.74
CA GLU A 216 -27.20 5.84 -3.48
C GLU A 216 -26.43 7.11 -3.08
N ALA A 217 -26.16 7.29 -1.79
CA ALA A 217 -25.39 8.43 -1.29
C ALA A 217 -23.93 8.35 -1.72
N LEU A 218 -23.34 7.15 -1.70
CA LEU A 218 -21.99 6.89 -2.18
C LEU A 218 -21.86 7.27 -3.65
N GLU A 219 -22.72 6.74 -4.52
CA GLU A 219 -22.68 7.04 -5.96
C GLU A 219 -22.93 8.54 -6.24
N GLY A 220 -23.90 9.14 -5.55
CA GLY A 220 -24.23 10.55 -5.68
C GLY A 220 -23.07 11.45 -5.29
N GLU A 221 -22.41 11.17 -4.17
CA GLU A 221 -21.27 11.95 -3.70
C GLU A 221 -20.06 11.79 -4.62
N GLY A 222 -19.78 10.58 -5.11
CA GLY A 222 -18.71 10.33 -6.08
C GLY A 222 -18.88 11.17 -7.36
N LYS A 223 -20.10 11.20 -7.91
CA LYS A 223 -20.44 12.07 -9.07
C LYS A 223 -20.28 13.55 -8.74
N ARG A 224 -20.65 13.94 -7.52
CA ARG A 224 -20.66 15.33 -7.06
C ARG A 224 -19.25 15.86 -6.81
N ILE A 225 -18.36 15.09 -6.20
CA ILE A 225 -17.06 15.59 -5.74
C ILE A 225 -15.85 15.05 -6.49
N VAL A 226 -15.91 13.90 -7.16
CA VAL A 226 -14.73 13.40 -7.89
C VAL A 226 -14.79 13.92 -9.34
N PRO A 227 -13.73 14.56 -9.87
CA PRO A 227 -13.68 15.00 -11.27
C PRO A 227 -14.01 13.90 -12.28
N SER A 228 -13.49 12.68 -12.09
CA SER A 228 -13.84 11.51 -12.90
C SER A 228 -15.28 10.99 -12.72
N GLY A 229 -16.07 11.60 -11.83
CA GLY A 229 -17.50 11.31 -11.64
C GLY A 229 -17.80 10.00 -10.90
N ARG A 230 -16.78 9.35 -10.32
CA ARG A 230 -16.90 8.09 -9.56
C ARG A 230 -15.77 7.95 -8.55
N TRP A 231 -15.96 7.09 -7.57
CA TRP A 231 -14.90 6.65 -6.65
C TRP A 231 -13.89 5.75 -7.35
N LEU A 232 -12.76 5.56 -6.70
CA LEU A 232 -11.72 4.64 -7.13
C LEU A 232 -12.23 3.20 -7.08
N ASN A 233 -11.99 2.44 -8.15
CA ASN A 233 -12.19 1.00 -8.20
C ASN A 233 -10.87 0.31 -7.80
N LYS A 234 -10.88 -0.32 -6.63
CA LYS A 234 -9.72 -1.00 -6.03
C LYS A 234 -9.14 -2.14 -6.88
N GLU A 235 -9.95 -2.75 -7.74
CA GLU A 235 -9.54 -3.89 -8.57
C GLU A 235 -8.83 -3.47 -9.87
N SER A 236 -9.15 -2.30 -10.42
CA SER A 236 -8.72 -1.91 -11.78
C SER A 236 -7.91 -0.61 -11.85
N ASP A 237 -8.23 0.40 -11.02
CA ASP A 237 -7.61 1.72 -11.16
C ASP A 237 -6.19 1.76 -10.60
N LEU A 238 -5.93 1.04 -9.50
CA LEU A 238 -4.62 1.03 -8.83
C LEU A 238 -3.66 -0.02 -9.36
N THR A 239 -4.22 -1.17 -9.75
CA THR A 239 -3.47 -2.37 -10.12
C THR A 239 -2.54 -2.12 -11.30
N SER A 240 -2.96 -1.34 -12.29
CA SER A 240 -2.12 -0.96 -13.43
C SER A 240 -0.88 -0.14 -13.03
N MET A 241 -1.03 0.80 -12.07
CA MET A 241 0.10 1.61 -11.58
C MET A 241 1.06 0.77 -10.73
N ILE A 242 0.53 -0.14 -9.91
CA ILE A 242 1.35 -1.08 -9.13
C ILE A 242 2.16 -1.98 -10.06
N LEU A 243 1.53 -2.56 -11.09
CA LEU A 243 2.23 -3.38 -12.10
C LEU A 243 3.33 -2.57 -12.82
N TYR A 244 3.03 -1.33 -13.22
CA TYR A 244 4.01 -0.45 -13.82
C TYR A 244 5.23 -0.24 -12.92
N LEU A 245 5.02 0.13 -11.65
CA LEU A 245 6.11 0.37 -10.70
C LEU A 245 6.85 -0.90 -10.27
N ALA A 246 6.20 -2.06 -10.33
CA ALA A 246 6.79 -3.37 -10.06
C ALA A 246 7.66 -3.89 -11.23
N SER A 247 7.28 -3.54 -12.46
CA SER A 247 7.95 -3.98 -13.68
C SER A 247 9.27 -3.22 -13.96
N ASP A 248 10.03 -3.71 -14.94
CA ASP A 248 11.29 -3.07 -15.36
C ASP A 248 11.07 -1.90 -16.32
N VAL A 249 9.86 -1.68 -16.83
CA VAL A 249 9.58 -0.51 -17.69
C VAL A 249 9.61 0.80 -16.92
N SER A 250 9.45 0.76 -15.60
CA SER A 250 9.64 1.94 -14.74
C SER A 250 11.08 2.03 -14.20
N SER A 251 12.08 1.45 -14.88
CA SER A 251 13.48 1.38 -14.42
C SER A 251 14.13 2.75 -14.17
N PHE A 252 13.64 3.81 -14.81
CA PHE A 252 14.10 5.18 -14.61
C PHE A 252 13.18 6.03 -13.71
N VAL A 253 12.18 5.41 -13.09
CA VAL A 253 11.22 6.08 -12.19
C VAL A 253 11.55 5.74 -10.74
N THR A 254 12.01 6.74 -9.99
CA THR A 254 12.29 6.66 -8.55
C THR A 254 12.05 8.02 -7.89
N GLY A 255 11.65 8.02 -6.62
CA GLY A 255 11.40 9.21 -5.81
C GLY A 255 10.08 9.93 -6.10
N THR A 256 9.15 9.32 -6.84
CA THR A 256 7.86 9.97 -7.17
C THR A 256 6.71 9.48 -6.28
N VAL A 257 5.77 10.39 -6.03
CA VAL A 257 4.44 10.08 -5.46
C VAL A 257 3.44 10.27 -6.59
N VAL A 258 2.94 9.16 -7.14
CA VAL A 258 2.00 9.18 -8.25
C VAL A 258 0.58 9.19 -7.71
N PHE A 259 -0.24 10.12 -8.18
CA PHE A 259 -1.63 10.22 -7.75
C PHE A 259 -2.54 9.40 -8.66
N VAL A 260 -3.33 8.52 -8.05
CA VAL A 260 -4.35 7.69 -8.71
C VAL A 260 -5.66 7.94 -7.99
N ASP A 261 -6.29 9.08 -8.26
CA ASP A 261 -7.40 9.59 -7.45
C ASP A 261 -8.57 10.16 -8.27
N GLY A 262 -8.54 10.03 -9.60
CA GLY A 262 -9.56 10.62 -10.48
C GLY A 262 -9.68 12.15 -10.33
N GLY A 263 -8.63 12.83 -9.86
CA GLY A 263 -8.60 14.25 -9.56
C GLY A 263 -9.25 14.64 -8.23
N GLN A 264 -9.66 13.69 -7.39
CA GLN A 264 -10.36 13.94 -6.13
C GLN A 264 -9.59 14.93 -5.23
N SER A 265 -8.28 14.78 -5.13
CA SER A 265 -7.45 15.63 -4.26
C SER A 265 -7.37 17.10 -4.71
N LEU A 266 -7.66 17.39 -5.99
CA LEU A 266 -7.53 18.74 -6.56
C LEU A 266 -8.72 19.64 -6.21
N VAL A 267 -9.87 19.05 -5.86
CA VAL A 267 -11.06 19.82 -5.56
C VAL A 267 -11.25 19.98 -4.05
N ARG A 268 -11.68 21.17 -3.64
CA ARG A 268 -12.36 21.33 -2.35
C ARG A 268 -13.85 21.10 -2.61
N PRO A 269 -14.60 20.45 -1.70
CA PRO A 269 -16.05 20.24 -1.85
C PRO A 269 -16.87 21.52 -2.16
N ARG A 270 -16.31 22.72 -1.88
CA ARG A 270 -16.92 24.03 -2.17
C ARG A 270 -16.50 24.67 -3.51
N MET A 271 -15.56 24.11 -4.28
CA MET A 271 -15.06 24.76 -5.51
C MET A 271 -15.83 24.41 -6.80
N ARG A 272 -16.73 23.41 -6.78
CA ARG A 272 -17.60 23.11 -7.94
C ARG A 272 -18.78 24.07 -8.11
N SER A 273 -18.97 25.04 -7.22
CA SER A 273 -19.93 26.13 -7.45
C SER A 273 -19.46 27.15 -8.50
N PHE A 274 -18.30 26.93 -9.12
CA PHE A 274 -17.70 27.82 -10.14
C PHE A 274 -17.40 27.11 -11.47
N LEU A 275 -17.90 25.89 -11.66
CA LEU A 275 -17.92 25.16 -12.94
C LEU A 275 -19.36 24.76 -13.25
#